data_AF-A0A2E6DTI8-F1
#
_entry.id   AF-A0A2E6DTI8-F1
#
_cell.length_a   1.000
_cell.length_b   1.000
_cell.length_c   1.000
_cell.angle_alpha   90.00
_cell.angle_beta   90.00
_cell.angle_gamma   90.00
#
_symmetry.space_group_name_H-M   'P 1'
#
loop_
_entity.id
_entity.type
_entity.pdbx_description
1 polymer ?
#
loop_
_entity_poly.entity_id
_entity_poly.type
_entity_poly.pdbx_seq_one_letter_code
_entity_poly.pdbx_strand_id
1 'polypeptide(L)'
;MNPLTRERFNSLTKERRVMARTRLQKCTACGAFGLSETCRHCGASAQAAVPMKFSPEDARADLRRKLNNVESKEWVEQLPSPEDEQE
;
A
#
# COMPACT_ATOMS: atom_id res chain seq x y z
N MET A 1 11.91 15.48 39.59
CA MET A 1 11.82 15.19 38.13
C MET A 1 10.80 16.14 37.53
N ASN A 2 11.19 16.92 36.51
CA ASN A 2 10.42 18.06 36.01
C ASN A 2 9.29 17.60 35.06
N PRO A 3 8.00 17.91 35.30
CA PRO A 3 6.87 17.42 34.51
C PRO A 3 6.96 17.75 33.01
N LEU A 4 7.66 18.83 32.63
CA LEU A 4 7.88 19.25 31.25
C LEU A 4 8.76 18.30 30.42
N THR A 5 9.56 17.44 31.07
CA THR A 5 10.35 16.41 30.37
C THR A 5 9.54 15.17 30.01
N ARG A 6 8.41 14.94 30.66
CA ARG A 6 7.56 13.76 30.41
C ARG A 6 6.64 13.96 29.19
N GLU A 7 6.19 15.18 28.96
CA GLU A 7 5.33 15.52 27.81
C GLU A 7 6.10 15.53 26.49
N ARG A 8 7.37 15.98 26.49
CA ARG A 8 8.27 15.89 25.32
C ARG A 8 8.64 14.46 24.94
N PHE A 9 8.74 13.56 25.92
CA PHE A 9 9.04 12.15 25.66
C PHE A 9 7.84 11.42 25.04
N ASN A 10 6.61 11.76 25.48
CA ASN A 10 5.38 11.20 24.92
C ASN A 10 4.95 11.82 23.58
N SER A 11 5.46 12.99 23.19
CA SER A 11 5.23 13.53 21.84
C SER A 11 6.15 12.89 20.78
N LEU A 12 7.25 12.25 21.21
CA LEU A 12 8.18 11.51 20.33
C LEU A 12 7.73 10.06 20.08
N THR A 13 6.90 9.47 20.95
CA THR A 13 6.39 8.10 20.80
C THR A 13 5.04 8.02 20.09
N LYS A 14 4.50 9.14 19.58
CA LYS A 14 3.52 9.12 18.47
C LYS A 14 4.21 8.76 17.14
N GLU A 15 5.19 7.87 17.20
CA GLU A 15 5.68 7.12 16.06
C GLU A 15 4.47 6.34 15.52
N ARG A 16 3.93 6.81 14.39
CA ARG A 16 3.07 5.99 13.53
C ARG A 16 3.76 4.65 13.44
N ARG A 17 3.19 3.61 14.04
CA ARG A 17 3.65 2.22 13.94
C ARG A 17 3.76 1.93 12.44
N VAL A 18 4.96 2.05 11.89
CA VAL A 18 5.21 1.86 10.46
C VAL A 18 5.00 0.37 10.24
N MET A 19 3.88 0.01 9.62
CA MET A 19 3.66 -1.33 9.05
C MET A 19 4.97 -1.77 8.41
N ALA A 20 5.47 -2.97 8.71
CA ALA A 20 6.73 -3.48 8.20
C ALA A 20 6.80 -3.28 6.68
N ARG A 21 7.44 -2.18 6.26
CA ARG A 21 7.42 -1.67 4.89
C ARG A 21 8.86 -1.48 4.49
N THR A 22 9.23 -2.09 3.38
CA THR A 22 10.48 -1.80 2.69
C THR A 22 10.66 -0.29 2.57
N ARG A 23 11.88 0.21 2.83
CA ARG A 23 12.18 1.65 2.74
C ARG A 23 12.01 2.20 1.33
N LEU A 24 12.18 1.36 0.31
CA LEU A 24 11.97 1.70 -1.10
C LEU A 24 10.50 2.00 -1.38
N GLN A 25 10.24 3.21 -1.87
CA GLN A 25 8.94 3.67 -2.34
C GLN A 25 8.93 3.80 -3.87
N LYS A 26 7.75 3.62 -4.47
CA LYS A 26 7.46 3.86 -5.88
C LYS A 26 6.35 4.90 -5.98
N CYS A 27 6.53 5.89 -6.84
CA CYS A 27 5.52 6.91 -7.08
C CYS A 27 4.29 6.32 -7.78
N THR A 28 3.09 6.66 -7.31
CA THR A 28 1.83 6.17 -7.88
C THR A 28 1.45 6.84 -9.21
N ALA A 29 2.04 8.00 -9.52
CA ALA A 29 1.75 8.76 -10.74
C ALA A 29 2.76 8.53 -11.86
N CYS A 30 4.07 8.69 -11.57
CA CYS A 30 5.12 8.59 -12.59
C CYS A 30 5.96 7.30 -12.53
N GLY A 31 5.76 6.47 -11.50
CA GLY A 31 6.50 5.22 -11.34
C GLY A 31 7.96 5.36 -10.89
N ALA A 32 8.47 6.58 -10.67
CA ALA A 32 9.83 6.79 -10.17
C ALA A 32 10.04 6.20 -8.78
N PHE A 33 11.23 5.67 -8.52
CA PHE A 33 11.61 5.10 -7.24
C PHE A 33 12.29 6.14 -6.33
N GLY A 34 12.09 5.99 -5.02
CA GLY A 34 12.70 6.86 -4.03
C GLY A 34 12.61 6.28 -2.62
N LEU A 35 13.08 7.05 -1.63
CA LEU A 35 13.02 6.67 -0.21
C LEU A 35 12.08 7.57 0.61
N SER A 36 11.44 8.55 -0.03
CA SER A 36 10.50 9.49 0.56
C SER A 36 9.06 9.12 0.22
N GLU A 37 8.11 9.50 1.08
CA GLU A 37 6.66 9.36 0.84
C GLU A 37 6.13 10.33 -0.23
N THR A 38 6.95 11.30 -0.63
CA THR A 38 6.66 12.27 -1.70
C THR A 38 7.67 12.09 -2.83
N CYS A 39 7.19 12.00 -4.06
CA CYS A 39 8.04 11.88 -5.24
C CYS A 39 8.81 13.18 -5.51
N ARG A 40 10.12 13.09 -5.72
CA ARG A 40 10.96 14.27 -6.07
C ARG A 40 10.80 14.76 -7.50
N HIS A 41 10.25 13.93 -8.40
CA HIS A 41 10.09 14.28 -9.81
C HIS A 41 8.77 15.00 -10.08
N CYS A 42 7.65 14.50 -9.53
CA CYS A 42 6.32 15.05 -9.81
C CYS A 42 5.55 15.53 -8.56
N GLY A 43 6.09 15.36 -7.35
CA GLY A 43 5.42 15.78 -6.11
C GLY A 43 4.27 14.89 -5.64
N ALA A 44 3.85 13.88 -6.42
CA ALA A 44 2.80 12.95 -6.02
C ALA A 44 3.22 12.03 -4.87
N SER A 45 2.25 11.38 -4.22
CA SER A 45 2.50 10.39 -3.17
C SER A 45 3.26 9.17 -3.72
N ALA A 46 4.20 8.67 -2.92
CA ALA A 46 4.88 7.41 -3.15
C ALA A 46 4.45 6.38 -2.10
N GLN A 47 4.33 5.13 -2.53
CA GLN A 47 3.91 4.00 -1.70
C GLN A 47 4.98 2.91 -1.73
N ALA A 48 4.91 1.95 -0.80
CA ALA A 48 5.89 0.88 -0.71
C ALA A 48 5.99 0.14 -2.06
N ALA A 49 7.20 0.05 -2.60
CA ALA A 49 7.42 -0.53 -3.92
C ALA A 49 7.15 -2.04 -3.96
N VAL A 50 7.34 -2.71 -2.82
CA VAL A 50 7.16 -4.16 -2.69
C VAL A 50 5.68 -4.47 -2.47
N PRO A 51 5.11 -5.42 -3.24
CA PRO A 51 3.72 -5.84 -3.04
C PRO A 51 3.54 -6.49 -1.66
N MET A 52 2.29 -6.56 -1.21
CA MET A 52 1.96 -7.32 0.00
C MET A 52 2.24 -8.81 -0.23
N LYS A 53 2.81 -9.46 0.79
CA LYS A 53 3.04 -10.91 0.74
C LYS A 53 1.70 -11.63 0.69
N PHE A 54 1.59 -12.59 -0.22
CA PHE A 54 0.46 -13.51 -0.30
C PHE A 54 0.55 -14.55 0.84
N SER A 55 -0.60 -14.92 1.41
CA SER A 55 -0.76 -16.03 2.34
C SER A 55 -1.97 -16.85 1.90
N PRO A 56 -1.88 -18.19 1.82
CA PRO A 56 -3.04 -19.04 1.51
C PRO A 56 -4.21 -18.84 2.47
N GLU A 57 -3.93 -18.57 3.74
CA GLU A 57 -4.90 -18.45 4.82
C GLU A 57 -5.52 -17.04 4.95
N ASP A 58 -5.18 -16.08 4.08
CA ASP A 58 -5.48 -14.65 4.23
C ASP A 58 -6.88 -14.35 4.80
N ALA A 59 -6.92 -14.10 6.12
CA ALA A 59 -8.15 -13.89 6.88
C ALA A 59 -8.94 -12.64 6.45
N ARG A 60 -8.33 -11.74 5.67
CA ARG A 60 -8.98 -10.52 5.16
C ARG A 60 -9.26 -10.57 3.67
N ALA A 61 -9.11 -11.73 3.03
CA ALA A 61 -9.39 -11.90 1.61
C ALA A 61 -10.83 -11.50 1.26
N ASP A 62 -11.81 -11.90 2.07
CA ASP A 62 -13.24 -11.59 1.84
C ASP A 62 -13.51 -10.09 1.82
N LEU A 63 -12.89 -9.35 2.75
CA LEU A 63 -13.03 -7.90 2.81
C LEU A 63 -12.39 -7.23 1.59
N ARG A 64 -11.20 -7.68 1.18
CA ARG A 64 -10.53 -7.16 -0.01
C ARG A 64 -11.31 -7.46 -1.28
N ARG A 65 -11.95 -8.63 -1.36
CA ARG A 65 -12.85 -8.98 -2.46
C ARG A 65 -14.05 -8.04 -2.51
N LYS A 66 -14.77 -7.85 -1.40
CA LYS A 66 -15.90 -6.91 -1.34
C LYS A 66 -15.51 -5.49 -1.74
N LEU A 67 -14.35 -5.00 -1.30
CA LEU A 67 -13.86 -3.66 -1.65
C LEU A 67 -13.60 -3.50 -3.16
N ASN A 68 -13.11 -4.56 -3.81
CA ASN A 68 -12.84 -4.57 -5.25
C ASN A 68 -14.05 -4.95 -6.10
N ASN A 69 -15.21 -5.20 -5.46
CA ASN A 69 -16.45 -5.59 -6.14
C ASN A 69 -16.30 -6.79 -7.10
N VAL A 70 -15.52 -7.81 -6.70
CA VAL A 70 -15.15 -8.97 -7.56
C VAL A 70 -16.34 -9.81 -8.01
N GLU A 71 -17.49 -9.68 -7.35
CA GLU A 71 -18.70 -10.45 -7.68
C GLU A 71 -19.56 -9.77 -8.76
N SER A 72 -19.19 -8.57 -9.22
CA SER A 72 -19.95 -7.82 -10.22
C SER A 72 -19.73 -8.36 -11.63
N LYS A 73 -20.73 -8.20 -12.50
CA LYS A 73 -20.63 -8.65 -13.89
C LYS A 73 -19.50 -7.92 -14.62
N GLU A 74 -19.37 -6.62 -14.39
CA GLU A 74 -18.34 -5.78 -15.00
C GLU A 74 -16.93 -6.24 -14.66
N TRP A 75 -16.73 -6.84 -13.49
CA TRP A 75 -15.45 -7.42 -13.12
C TRP A 75 -15.17 -8.73 -13.88
N VAL A 76 -16.17 -9.59 -14.04
CA VAL A 76 -16.05 -10.85 -14.79
C VAL A 76 -15.73 -10.61 -16.25
N GLU A 77 -16.37 -9.62 -16.89
CA GLU A 77 -16.11 -9.25 -18.29
C GLU A 77 -14.69 -8.70 -18.53
N GLN A 78 -13.97 -8.26 -17.49
CA GLN A 78 -12.58 -7.77 -17.60
C GLN A 78 -11.54 -8.88 -17.47
N LEU A 79 -11.96 -10.11 -17.16
CA LEU A 79 -11.02 -11.22 -17.02
C LEU A 79 -10.50 -11.66 -18.39
N PRO A 80 -9.20 -11.99 -18.50
CA PRO A 80 -8.66 -12.55 -19.72
C PRO A 80 -9.30 -13.92 -19.99
N SER A 81 -9.80 -14.13 -21.21
CA SER A 81 -10.26 -15.43 -21.68
C SER A 81 -9.09 -16.20 -22.30
N PRO A 82 -9.01 -17.53 -22.14
CA PRO A 82 -8.02 -18.36 -22.85
C PRO A 82 -8.14 -18.25 -24.39
N GLU A 83 -9.26 -17.75 -24.91
CA GLU A 83 -9.46 -17.50 -26.33
C GLU A 83 -8.76 -16.21 -26.81
N ASP A 84 -8.49 -15.26 -25.93
CA ASP A 84 -7.86 -13.97 -26.25
C ASP A 84 -6.34 -14.08 -26.49
N GLU A 85 -5.72 -15.20 -26.09
CA GLU A 85 -4.28 -15.45 -26.24
C GLU A 85 -3.91 -16.16 -27.57
N GLN A 86 -4.88 -16.37 -28.47
CA GLN A 86 -4.65 -16.93 -29.81
C GLN A 86 -4.28 -15.82 -30.82
N GLU A 87 -3.07 -15.27 -30.74
CA GLU A 87 -2.41 -14.50 -31.82
C GLU A 87 -0.96 -14.92 -32.03
#